data_AF-Q7Z996-F1
#
_entry.id   AF-Q7Z996-F1
#
_cell.length_a   1.000
_cell.length_b   1.000
_cell.length_c   1.000
_cell.angle_alpha   90.00
_cell.angle_beta   90.00
_cell.angle_gamma   90.00
#
_symmetry.space_group_name_H-M   'P 1'
#
loop_
_entity.id
_entity.type
_entity.pdbx_description
1 polymer ?
#
loop_
_entity_poly.entity_id
_entity_poly.type
_entity_poly.pdbx_seq_one_letter_code
_entity_poly.pdbx_strand_id
1 'polypeptide(L)'
;MVLHQRLKSEWSYIILEVVGGTTPIDEIDDISLRHLITLALNQSFGIFGSAIPIDFLHRQSKFLYLRCHKEDKKKVLVALGSYVREPEQIRLMVLHASDFPCQAVPFS
;
A
#
# COMPACT_ATOMS: atom_id res chain seq x y z
N MET A 1 37.55 8.50 2.72
CA MET A 1 36.63 7.42 2.31
C MET A 1 35.25 7.77 2.84
N VAL A 2 34.46 8.54 2.10
CA VAL A 2 33.07 8.79 2.48
C VAL A 2 32.33 7.49 2.17
N LEU A 3 32.07 6.71 3.22
CA LEU A 3 31.26 5.50 3.12
C LEU A 3 29.97 5.93 2.44
N HIS A 4 29.72 5.40 1.25
CA HIS A 4 28.37 5.29 0.73
C HIS A 4 27.66 4.34 1.70
N GLN A 5 27.29 4.82 2.89
CA GLN A 5 26.10 4.34 3.56
C GLN A 5 25.00 4.67 2.56
N ARG A 6 24.79 3.77 1.59
CA ARG A 6 23.55 3.69 0.84
C ARG A 6 22.51 3.86 1.93
N LEU A 7 21.79 4.99 1.93
CA LEU A 7 20.76 5.30 2.91
C LEU A 7 19.84 4.09 2.90
N LYS A 8 20.09 3.15 3.81
CA LYS A 8 19.44 1.85 3.80
C LYS A 8 18.14 2.16 4.50
N SER A 9 17.19 2.68 3.73
CA SER A 9 15.87 2.98 4.24
C SER A 9 15.32 1.70 4.85
N GLU A 10 14.93 1.78 6.12
CA GLU A 10 14.17 0.74 6.81
C GLU A 10 12.74 0.65 6.29
N TRP A 11 12.35 1.60 5.43
CA TRP A 11 11.03 1.73 4.84
C TRP A 11 11.02 1.29 3.38
N SER A 12 9.96 0.57 3.02
CA SER A 12 9.54 0.36 1.65
C SER A 12 8.28 1.17 1.38
N TYR A 13 8.23 1.80 0.20
CA TYR A 13 7.17 2.67 -0.27
C TYR A 13 6.35 1.95 -1.33
N ILE A 14 5.04 2.09 -1.28
CA ILE A 14 4.09 1.40 -2.15
C ILE A 14 3.11 2.42 -2.71
N ILE A 15 2.92 2.41 -4.02
CA ILE A 15 1.87 3.15 -4.70
C ILE A 15 0.78 2.16 -5.07
N LEU A 16 -0.45 2.47 -4.65
CA LEU A 16 -1.62 1.62 -4.82
C LEU A 16 -2.77 2.41 -5.47
N GLU A 17 -3.57 1.72 -6.26
CA GLU A 17 -4.90 2.14 -6.71
C GLU A 17 -5.97 1.14 -6.26
N VAL A 18 -7.13 1.61 -5.82
CA VAL A 18 -8.30 0.75 -5.53
C VAL A 18 -9.18 0.60 -6.76
N VAL A 19 -9.26 -0.58 -7.34
CA VAL A 19 -9.98 -0.82 -8.60
C VAL A 19 -11.26 -1.62 -8.33
N GLY A 20 -12.36 -1.25 -8.98
CA GLY A 20 -13.66 -1.92 -8.83
C GLY A 20 -14.58 -1.21 -7.83
N GLY A 21 -15.70 -1.86 -7.48
CA GLY A 21 -16.77 -1.24 -6.71
C GLY A 21 -17.61 -0.24 -7.52
N THR A 22 -18.70 0.22 -6.91
CA THR A 22 -19.58 1.26 -7.46
C THR A 22 -19.13 2.68 -7.11
N THR A 23 -18.41 2.82 -6.00
CA THR A 23 -17.92 4.10 -5.49
C THR A 23 -16.54 4.41 -6.08
N PRO A 24 -16.34 5.58 -6.73
CA PRO A 24 -15.02 5.97 -7.19
C PRO A 24 -14.07 6.15 -6.01
N ILE A 25 -12.77 5.81 -6.19
CA ILE A 25 -11.74 5.95 -5.15
C ILE A 25 -11.84 7.29 -4.44
N ASP A 26 -11.93 8.38 -5.20
CA ASP A 26 -11.89 9.77 -4.71
C ASP A 26 -13.00 10.07 -3.67
N GLU A 27 -14.06 9.27 -3.64
CA GLU A 27 -15.16 9.38 -2.67
C GLU A 27 -15.01 8.45 -1.46
N ILE A 28 -14.11 7.46 -1.50
CA ILE A 28 -13.80 6.61 -0.36
C ILE A 28 -13.01 7.44 0.65
N ASP A 29 -13.48 7.54 1.89
CA ASP A 29 -12.77 8.26 2.95
C ASP A 29 -11.50 7.50 3.40
N ASP A 30 -10.56 8.22 4.01
CA ASP A 30 -9.27 7.66 4.41
C ASP A 30 -9.39 6.56 5.48
N ILE A 31 -10.45 6.56 6.31
CA ILE A 31 -10.69 5.52 7.31
C ILE A 31 -11.12 4.24 6.60
N SER A 32 -12.03 4.34 5.63
CA SER A 32 -12.44 3.22 4.78
C SER A 32 -11.28 2.63 3.99
N LEU A 33 -10.38 3.46 3.45
CA LEU A 33 -9.16 2.97 2.79
C LEU A 33 -8.25 2.22 3.76
N ARG A 34 -7.98 2.77 4.96
CA ARG A 34 -7.22 2.07 6.02
C ARG A 34 -7.84 0.73 6.39
N HIS A 35 -9.16 0.69 6.48
CA HIS A 35 -9.89 -0.53 6.77
C HIS A 35 -9.71 -1.57 5.65
N LEU A 36 -9.81 -1.18 4.38
CA LEU A 36 -9.57 -2.07 3.23
C LEU A 36 -8.15 -2.68 3.25
N ILE A 37 -7.12 -1.87 3.51
CA ILE A 37 -5.75 -2.38 3.65
C ILE A 37 -5.63 -3.38 4.81
N THR A 38 -6.27 -3.08 5.94
CA THR A 38 -6.28 -3.97 7.11
C THR A 38 -6.97 -5.29 6.80
N LEU A 39 -8.09 -5.27 6.08
CA LEU A 39 -8.79 -6.47 5.63
C LEU A 39 -7.93 -7.30 4.69
N ALA A 40 -7.22 -6.67 3.74
CA ALA A 40 -6.32 -7.35 2.83
C ALA A 40 -5.19 -8.09 3.56
N LEU A 41 -4.59 -7.43 4.54
CA LEU A 41 -3.56 -8.03 5.40
C LEU A 41 -4.12 -9.19 6.24
N ASN A 42 -5.30 -9.00 6.82
CA ASN A 42 -5.97 -10.04 7.62
C ASN A 42 -6.36 -11.25 6.78
N GLN A 43 -6.89 -11.06 5.58
CA GLN A 43 -7.27 -12.14 4.68
C GLN A 43 -6.08 -13.05 4.33
N SER A 44 -4.90 -12.47 4.18
CA SER A 44 -3.71 -13.22 3.75
C SER A 44 -2.89 -13.80 4.91
N PHE A 45 -2.84 -13.10 6.06
CA PHE A 45 -1.95 -13.45 7.16
C PHE A 45 -2.61 -13.45 8.55
N GLY A 46 -3.93 -13.35 8.62
CA GLY A 46 -4.69 -13.33 9.86
C GLY A 46 -4.24 -12.22 10.82
N ILE A 47 -4.19 -12.56 12.11
CA ILE A 47 -3.73 -11.66 13.19
C ILE A 47 -2.32 -11.10 12.94
N PHE A 48 -1.43 -11.87 12.29
CA PHE A 48 -0.07 -11.43 12.00
C PHE A 48 -0.05 -10.37 10.91
N GLY A 49 -0.98 -10.46 9.95
CA GLY A 49 -1.17 -9.44 8.92
C GLY A 49 -1.74 -8.16 9.51
N SER A 50 -2.78 -8.26 10.34
CA SER A 50 -3.39 -7.10 10.99
C SER A 50 -2.44 -6.35 11.93
N ALA A 51 -1.39 -7.01 12.42
CA ALA A 51 -0.35 -6.39 13.24
C ALA A 51 0.76 -5.68 12.43
N ILE A 52 0.78 -5.80 11.10
CA ILE A 52 1.80 -5.14 10.26
C ILE A 52 1.53 -3.62 10.25
N PRO A 53 2.49 -2.78 10.70
CA PRO A 53 2.31 -1.34 10.66
C PRO A 53 2.41 -0.81 9.23
N ILE A 54 1.32 -0.20 8.75
CA ILE A 54 1.26 0.52 7.47
C ILE A 54 0.98 2.00 7.73
N ASP A 55 1.87 2.85 7.27
CA ASP A 55 1.64 4.30 7.30
C ASP A 55 1.08 4.78 5.98
N PHE A 56 0.04 5.61 6.07
CA PHE A 56 -0.56 6.31 4.94
C PHE A 56 0.16 7.65 4.81
N LEU A 57 0.95 7.80 3.75
CA LEU A 57 1.80 8.97 3.55
C LEU A 57 1.05 10.10 2.87
N HIS A 58 0.37 9.77 1.78
CA HIS A 58 -0.26 10.74 0.93
C HIS A 58 -1.33 10.08 0.06
N ARG A 59 -2.25 10.89 -0.44
CA ARG A 59 -3.25 10.49 -1.42
C ARG A 59 -3.33 11.58 -2.48
N GLN A 60 -3.22 11.17 -3.73
CA GLN A 60 -3.31 12.07 -4.89
C GLN A 60 -4.26 11.47 -5.91
N SER A 61 -5.46 12.04 -6.04
CA SER A 61 -6.53 11.46 -6.87
C SER A 61 -6.70 9.97 -6.51
N LYS A 62 -6.62 9.10 -7.53
CA LYS A 62 -6.78 7.66 -7.42
C LYS A 62 -5.62 6.91 -6.77
N PHE A 63 -4.50 7.60 -6.51
CA PHE A 63 -3.28 6.97 -6.01
C PHE A 63 -3.12 7.15 -4.51
N LEU A 64 -2.89 6.03 -3.83
CA LEU A 64 -2.61 5.94 -2.42
C LEU A 64 -1.13 5.60 -2.21
N TYR A 65 -0.44 6.42 -1.43
CA TYR A 65 0.97 6.26 -1.11
C TYR A 65 1.11 5.72 0.31
N LEU A 66 1.67 4.52 0.43
CA LEU A 66 1.87 3.82 1.68
C LEU A 66 3.36 3.64 1.96
N ARG A 67 3.72 3.46 3.23
CA ARG A 67 4.99 2.85 3.61
C ARG A 67 4.80 1.75 4.64
N CYS A 68 5.72 0.81 4.64
CA CYS A 68 5.82 -0.27 5.61
C CYS A 68 7.29 -0.56 5.91
N HIS A 69 7.56 -1.34 6.96
CA HIS A 69 8.91 -1.82 7.21
C HIS A 69 9.39 -2.71 6.06
N LYS A 70 10.65 -2.60 5.68
CA LYS A 70 11.23 -3.31 4.54
C LYS A 70 11.11 -4.83 4.66
N GLU A 71 11.14 -5.36 5.88
CA GLU A 71 10.97 -6.78 6.16
C GLU A 71 9.53 -7.27 5.89
N ASP A 72 8.55 -6.39 6.03
CA ASP A 72 7.14 -6.72 5.78
C ASP A 72 6.73 -6.52 4.33
N LYS A 73 7.53 -5.79 3.52
CA LYS A 73 7.24 -5.47 2.11
C LYS A 73 6.65 -6.65 1.34
N LYS A 74 7.28 -7.83 1.40
CA LYS A 74 6.81 -9.01 0.66
C LYS A 74 5.42 -9.46 1.10
N LYS A 75 5.14 -9.48 2.40
CA LYS A 75 3.83 -9.82 2.95
C LYS A 75 2.79 -8.79 2.51
N VAL A 76 3.12 -7.50 2.64
CA VAL A 76 2.23 -6.41 2.23
C VAL A 76 1.89 -6.51 0.75
N LEU A 77 2.88 -6.71 -0.12
CA LEU A 77 2.65 -6.85 -1.56
C LEU A 77 1.77 -8.05 -1.92
N VAL A 78 2.00 -9.20 -1.27
CA VAL A 78 1.15 -10.39 -1.45
C VAL A 78 -0.28 -10.07 -1.03
N ALA A 79 -0.47 -9.53 0.18
CA ALA A 79 -1.78 -9.22 0.71
C ALA A 79 -2.57 -8.24 -0.16
N LEU A 80 -1.93 -7.15 -0.59
CA LEU A 80 -2.56 -6.15 -1.45
C LEU A 80 -2.90 -6.76 -2.82
N GLY A 81 -1.92 -7.41 -3.46
CA GLY A 81 -2.09 -7.94 -4.81
C GLY A 81 -3.07 -9.10 -4.93
N SER A 82 -3.31 -9.86 -3.86
CA SER A 82 -4.28 -10.97 -3.84
C SER A 82 -5.65 -10.59 -3.30
N TYR A 83 -5.84 -9.36 -2.82
CA TYR A 83 -7.10 -8.97 -2.19
C TYR A 83 -8.22 -8.75 -3.20
N VAL A 84 -9.34 -9.41 -2.95
CA VAL A 84 -10.62 -9.16 -3.61
C VAL A 84 -11.68 -9.12 -2.53
N ARG A 85 -12.40 -7.99 -2.44
CA ARG A 85 -13.57 -7.88 -1.57
C ARG A 85 -14.82 -8.29 -2.35
N GLU A 86 -15.51 -9.29 -1.84
CA GLU A 86 -16.81 -9.73 -2.37
C GLU A 86 -17.96 -9.17 -1.49
N PRO A 87 -19.12 -8.85 -2.08
CA PRO A 87 -19.48 -8.99 -3.49
C PRO A 87 -19.07 -7.79 -4.36
N GLU A 88 -18.53 -6.71 -3.79
CA GLU A 88 -18.30 -5.45 -4.51
C GLU A 88 -17.17 -5.51 -5.56
N GLN A 89 -16.44 -6.63 -5.63
CA GLN A 89 -15.31 -6.86 -6.53
C GLN A 89 -14.22 -5.77 -6.42
N ILE A 90 -14.04 -5.22 -5.21
CA ILE A 90 -12.99 -4.22 -4.95
C ILE A 90 -11.64 -4.93 -4.87
N ARG A 91 -10.64 -4.42 -5.58
CA ARG A 91 -9.27 -4.92 -5.65
C ARG A 91 -8.28 -3.82 -5.30
N LEU A 92 -7.12 -4.21 -4.80
CA LEU A 92 -6.02 -3.31 -4.49
C LEU A 92 -4.90 -3.56 -5.51
N MET A 93 -4.76 -2.67 -6.48
CA MET A 93 -3.74 -2.79 -7.51
C MET A 93 -2.45 -2.09 -7.05
N VAL A 94 -1.38 -2.87 -6.85
CA VAL A 94 -0.05 -2.31 -6.62
C VAL A 94 0.52 -1.82 -7.94
N LEU A 95 0.73 -0.51 -8.05
CA LEU A 95 1.32 0.14 -9.23
C LEU A 95 2.84 0.15 -9.17
N HIS A 96 3.39 0.39 -7.97
CA HIS A 96 4.82 0.49 -7.77
C HIS A 96 5.21 0.14 -6.33
N ALA A 97 6.41 -0.42 -6.14
CA ALA A 97 6.97 -0.67 -4.82
C ALA A 97 8.50 -0.54 -4.78
N SER A 98 9.01 0.45 -4.05
CA SER A 98 10.44 0.76 -3.97
C SER A 98 10.96 0.74 -2.53
N ASP A 99 12.26 0.48 -2.37
CA ASP A 99 12.95 0.67 -1.08
C ASP A 99 13.59 2.07 -0.98
N PHE A 100 13.34 2.90 -1.99
CA PHE A 100 13.72 4.29 -2.04
C PHE A 100 12.45 5.13 -1.90
N PRO A 101 12.52 6.31 -1.26
CA PRO A 101 11.41 7.25 -1.26
C PRO A 101 10.95 7.43 -2.71
N CYS A 102 9.64 7.24 -2.97
CA CYS A 102 9.09 7.62 -4.26
C CYS A 102 9.34 9.13 -4.38
N GLN A 103 10.35 9.53 -5.16
CA GLN A 103 10.34 10.86 -5.74
C GLN A 103 9.02 10.92 -6.49
N ALA A 104 8.15 11.86 -6.13
CA ALA A 104 6.91 12.09 -6.86
C ALA A 104 7.30 12.24 -8.33
N VAL A 105 7.15 11.17 -9.11
CA VAL A 105 7.42 11.23 -10.54
C VAL A 105 6.20 11.96 -11.05
N PRO A 106 6.31 13.20 -11.54
CA PRO A 106 5.18 13.83 -12.19
C PRO A 106 4.89 12.97 -13.42
N PHE A 107 3.79 12.21 -13.36
CA PHE A 107 3.20 11.69 -14.58
C PHE A 107 2.93 12.91 -15.45
N SER A 108 3.69 13.02 -16.54
CA SER A 108 3.59 14.11 -17.51
C SER A 108 2.29 14.00 -18.28
#